data_AF-D9ZE17-F1
#
_entry.id   AF-D9ZE17-F1
#
_cell.length_a   1.000
_cell.length_b   1.000
_cell.length_c   1.000
_cell.angle_alpha   90.00
_cell.angle_beta   90.00
_cell.angle_gamma   90.00
#
_symmetry.space_group_name_H-M   'P 1'
#
loop_
_entity.id
_entity.type
_entity.pdbx_description
1 polymer ?
#
loop_
_entity_poly.entity_id
_entity_poly.type
_entity_poly.pdbx_seq_one_letter_code
_entity_poly.pdbx_strand_id
1 'polypeptide(L)'
;MFRASHSRIPEIVELSKKKSGDAAPTSHAPSNRATPAARLEAFNNRIKATIRMAYGFHRVTNLIALIMLRCSGLDIRLPQPTI
;
A
#
# COMPACT_ATOMS: atom_id res chain seq x y z
N MET A 1 16.13 -2.38 -7.63
CA MET A 1 15.19 -1.54 -6.86
C MET A 1 14.09 -2.42 -6.28
N PHE A 2 13.92 -2.47 -4.96
CA PHE A 2 12.91 -3.33 -4.32
C PHE A 2 11.49 -2.82 -4.65
N ARG A 3 10.66 -3.67 -5.26
CA ARG A 3 9.23 -3.40 -5.51
C ARG A 3 8.42 -4.21 -4.52
N ALA A 4 7.60 -3.53 -3.73
CA ALA A 4 6.79 -4.20 -2.70
C ALA A 4 5.73 -5.12 -3.31
N SER A 5 5.29 -4.83 -4.53
CA SER A 5 4.45 -5.74 -5.33
C SER A 5 5.09 -7.09 -5.65
N HIS A 6 6.42 -7.21 -5.54
CA HIS A 6 7.16 -8.47 -5.71
C HIS A 6 7.63 -9.06 -4.36
N SER A 7 7.04 -8.63 -3.25
CA SER A 7 7.33 -9.20 -1.93
C SER A 7 6.98 -10.69 -1.88
N ARG A 8 7.71 -11.46 -1.07
CA ARG A 8 7.40 -12.87 -0.76
C ARG A 8 6.41 -13.03 0.39
N ILE A 9 6.07 -11.94 1.08
CA ILE A 9 5.10 -11.93 2.18
C ILE A 9 3.69 -12.01 1.55
N PRO A 10 2.93 -13.10 1.77
CA PRO A 10 1.66 -13.34 1.07
C PRO A 10 0.64 -12.23 1.31
N GLU A 11 0.63 -11.67 2.51
CA GLU A 11 -0.19 -10.53 2.91
C GLU A 11 0.04 -9.31 1.99
N ILE A 12 1.29 -9.00 1.69
CA ILE A 12 1.65 -7.85 0.82
C ILE A 12 1.28 -8.14 -0.63
N VAL A 13 1.42 -9.39 -1.08
CA VAL A 13 1.06 -9.82 -2.44
C VAL A 13 -0.44 -9.68 -2.66
N GLU A 14 -1.26 -10.17 -1.73
CA GLU A 14 -2.71 -10.07 -1.80
C GLU A 14 -3.18 -8.61 -1.83
N LEU A 15 -2.58 -7.77 -0.98
CA LEU A 15 -2.86 -6.34 -0.97
C LEU A 15 -2.45 -5.65 -2.27
N SER A 16 -1.32 -6.02 -2.84
CA SER A 16 -0.87 -5.53 -4.15
C SER A 16 -1.87 -5.87 -5.26
N LYS A 17 -2.40 -7.10 -5.29
CA LYS A 17 -3.43 -7.52 -6.26
C LYS A 17 -4.72 -6.72 -6.09
N LYS A 18 -5.17 -6.53 -4.84
CA LYS A 18 -6.34 -5.68 -4.54
C LYS A 18 -6.13 -4.23 -4.98
N LYS A 19 -4.90 -3.72 -4.86
CA LYS A 19 -4.53 -2.36 -5.30
C LYS A 19 -4.21 -2.23 -6.79
N SER A 20 -3.92 -3.30 -7.53
CA SER A 20 -3.88 -3.26 -9.00
C SER A 20 -5.27 -3.46 -9.61
N GLY A 21 -6.20 -4.09 -8.86
CA GLY A 21 -7.52 -4.51 -9.33
C GLY A 21 -7.45 -5.69 -10.28
N ASP A 22 -8.54 -6.46 -10.38
CA ASP A 22 -8.74 -7.44 -11.45
C ASP A 22 -8.98 -6.69 -12.75
N ALA A 23 -7.91 -6.28 -13.42
CA ALA A 23 -8.00 -5.58 -14.69
C ALA A 23 -8.35 -6.59 -15.79
N ALA A 24 -9.64 -6.85 -16.01
CA ALA A 24 -10.09 -7.19 -17.36
C ALA A 24 -9.79 -5.96 -18.25
N PRO A 25 -9.20 -6.12 -19.44
CA PRO A 25 -8.85 -5.01 -20.32
C PRO A 25 -10.13 -4.47 -20.97
N THR A 26 -10.97 -3.79 -20.19
CA THR A 26 -12.17 -3.16 -20.73
C THR A 26 -11.79 -1.79 -21.23
N SER A 27 -11.82 -1.62 -22.56
CA SER A 27 -11.47 -0.42 -23.32
C SER A 27 -12.29 0.84 -22.99
N HIS A 28 -13.11 0.83 -21.92
CA HIS A 28 -14.09 1.86 -21.58
C HIS A 28 -14.13 2.20 -20.07
N ALA A 29 -13.03 2.03 -19.33
CA ALA A 29 -12.97 2.54 -17.96
C ALA A 29 -12.99 4.08 -17.98
N PRO A 30 -13.76 4.74 -17.09
CA PRO A 30 -13.81 6.20 -17.07
C PRO A 30 -12.41 6.78 -16.77
N SER A 31 -12.06 7.85 -17.48
CA SER A 31 -10.77 8.57 -17.46
C SER A 31 -10.25 8.92 -16.06
N ASN A 32 -11.14 8.93 -15.06
CA ASN A 32 -10.87 9.27 -13.67
C ASN A 32 -10.30 8.12 -12.81
N ARG A 33 -10.10 6.91 -13.35
CA ARG A 33 -9.37 5.82 -12.65
C ARG A 33 -7.91 5.79 -13.06
N ALA A 34 -7.01 5.95 -12.09
CA ALA A 34 -5.59 5.73 -12.28
C ALA A 34 -5.33 4.32 -12.84
N THR A 35 -4.45 4.23 -13.83
CA THR A 35 -4.07 2.96 -14.45
C THR A 35 -3.53 1.96 -13.42
N PRO A 36 -3.64 0.64 -13.65
CA PRO A 36 -3.13 -0.38 -12.73
C PRO A 36 -1.66 -0.16 -12.36
N ALA A 37 -0.83 0.33 -13.31
CA ALA A 37 0.57 0.67 -13.08
C ALA A 37 0.75 1.86 -12.13
N ALA A 38 -0.02 2.95 -12.31
CA ALA A 38 0.03 4.11 -11.42
C ALA A 38 -0.42 3.76 -9.99
N ARG A 39 -1.44 2.91 -9.85
CA ARG A 39 -1.90 2.40 -8.54
C ARG A 39 -0.85 1.54 -7.86
N LEU A 40 -0.17 0.68 -8.62
CA LEU A 40 0.92 -0.16 -8.10
C LEU A 40 2.11 0.68 -7.64
N GLU A 41 2.45 1.74 -8.36
CA GLU A 41 3.56 2.61 -7.98
C GLU A 41 3.22 3.45 -6.75
N ALA A 42 1.99 3.96 -6.64
CA ALA A 42 1.51 4.59 -5.43
C ALA A 42 1.58 3.64 -4.21
N PHE A 43 1.25 2.35 -4.40
CA PHE A 43 1.39 1.33 -3.37
C PHE A 43 2.86 1.10 -2.96
N ASN A 44 3.77 0.95 -3.92
CA ASN A 44 5.21 0.83 -3.65
C ASN A 44 5.74 2.02 -2.86
N ASN A 45 5.32 3.24 -3.22
CA ASN A 45 5.76 4.46 -2.55
C ASN A 45 5.18 4.60 -1.13
N ARG A 46 3.93 4.18 -0.91
CA ARG A 46 3.35 4.09 0.44
C ARG A 46 4.12 3.12 1.35
N ILE A 47 4.57 1.99 0.82
CA ILE A 47 5.37 1.03 1.59
C ILE A 47 6.75 1.62 1.92
N LYS A 48 7.44 2.22 0.95
CA LYS A 48 8.72 2.92 1.22
C LYS A 48 8.58 4.02 2.27
N ALA A 49 7.53 4.82 2.20
CA ALA A 49 7.26 5.85 3.19
C ALA A 49 6.99 5.26 4.58
N THR A 50 6.23 4.16 4.64
CA THR A 50 5.91 3.49 5.91
C THR A 50 7.15 2.86 6.54
N ILE A 51 8.03 2.24 5.76
CA ILE A 51 9.31 1.71 6.25
C ILE A 51 10.18 2.84 6.83
N ARG A 52 10.24 4.00 6.17
CA ARG A 52 10.98 5.17 6.69
C ARG A 52 10.39 5.72 7.99
N MET A 53 9.07 5.78 8.12
CA MET A 53 8.43 6.24 9.36
C MET A 53 8.55 5.21 10.49
N ALA A 54 8.54 3.93 10.16
CA ALA A 54 8.62 2.84 11.10
C ALA A 54 10.07 2.49 11.51
N TYR A 55 11.03 3.37 11.20
CA TYR A 55 12.42 3.27 11.63
C TYR A 55 12.45 3.39 13.17
N GLY A 56 12.25 2.26 13.85
CA GLY A 56 11.95 2.22 15.29
C GLY A 56 11.16 0.98 15.71
N PHE A 57 10.49 0.30 14.77
CA PHE A 57 9.93 -1.02 15.06
C PHE A 57 11.03 -2.06 15.22
N HIS A 58 11.14 -2.59 16.43
CA HIS A 58 12.03 -3.70 16.74
C HIS A 58 11.51 -5.05 16.21
N ARG A 59 10.19 -5.18 15.99
CA ARG A 59 9.54 -6.40 15.48
C ARG A 59 8.97 -6.19 14.09
N VAL A 60 9.37 -7.08 13.16
CA VAL A 60 8.93 -7.07 11.75
C VAL A 60 7.41 -7.25 11.61
N THR A 61 6.77 -8.00 12.51
CA THR A 61 5.31 -8.18 12.55
C THR A 61 4.55 -6.86 12.70
N ASN A 62 5.08 -5.93 13.51
CA ASN A 62 4.46 -4.62 13.74
C ASN A 62 4.59 -3.74 12.50
N LEU A 63 5.71 -3.84 11.78
CA LEU A 63 5.91 -3.18 10.49
C LEU A 63 4.92 -3.70 9.43
N ILE A 64 4.73 -5.02 9.34
CA ILE A 64 3.77 -5.63 8.41
C ILE A 64 2.35 -5.17 8.74
N ALA A 65 1.97 -5.16 10.02
CA ALA A 65 0.67 -4.67 10.46
C ALA A 65 0.45 -3.19 10.10
N LEU A 66 1.45 -2.33 10.28
CA LEU A 66 1.36 -0.92 9.91
C LEU A 66 1.24 -0.72 8.38
N ILE A 67 2.00 -1.50 7.60
CA ILE A 67 1.89 -1.50 6.13
C ILE A 67 0.48 -1.90 5.71
N MET A 68 -0.05 -2.98 6.27
CA MET A 68 -1.41 -3.45 6.04
C MET A 68 -2.44 -2.38 6.37
N LEU A 69 -2.29 -1.73 7.53
CA LEU A 69 -3.17 -0.69 8.00
C LEU A 69 -3.21 0.51 7.04
N ARG A 70 -2.05 1.10 6.71
CA ARG A 70 -1.99 2.28 5.82
C ARG A 70 -2.33 1.97 4.36
N CYS A 71 -2.09 0.75 3.92
CA CYS A 71 -2.38 0.34 2.55
C CYS A 71 -3.80 -0.21 2.38
N SER A 72 -4.51 -0.61 3.44
CA SER A 72 -5.91 -1.08 3.37
C SER A 72 -6.88 -0.02 2.80
N GLY A 73 -6.56 1.27 2.91
CA GLY A 73 -7.45 2.37 2.55
C GLY A 73 -8.23 2.93 3.74
N LEU A 74 -7.97 2.44 4.96
CA LEU A 74 -8.41 3.08 6.19
C LEU A 74 -7.71 4.43 6.34
N ASP A 75 -8.48 5.51 6.34
CA ASP A 75 -7.99 6.84 6.69
C ASP A 75 -7.91 6.95 8.21
N ILE A 76 -6.77 6.53 8.77
CA ILE A 76 -6.52 6.62 10.20
C ILE A 76 -5.84 7.95 10.45
N ARG A 77 -6.65 8.92 10.88
CA ARG A 77 -6.15 10.18 11.38
C ARG A 77 -5.67 9.96 12.81
N LEU A 78 -4.40 10.24 13.06
CA LEU A 78 -3.88 10.27 14.42
C LEU A 78 -4.69 11.32 15.22
N PRO A 79 -5.03 11.05 16.49
CA PRO A 79 -5.67 12.05 17.32
C PRO A 79 -4.76 13.28 17.35
N GLN A 80 -5.34 14.45 17.04
CA GLN A 80 -4.59 15.70 17.17
C GLN A 80 -4.30 15.91 18.65
N PRO A 81 -3.06 16.27 19.01
CA PRO A 81 -2.75 16.59 20.39
C PRO A 81 -3.68 17.71 20.83
N THR A 82 -4.51 17.41 21.83
CA THR A 82 -5.31 18.43 22.51
C THR A 82 -4.32 19.20 23.37
N ILE A 83 -4.02 20.44 22.98
CA ILE A 83 -3.21 21.39 23.75
C ILE A 83 -4.09 21.97 24.85
#